data_AF-A0AAR2LNW5-F1
#
_entry.id   AF-A0AAR2LNW5-F1
#
_cell.length_a   1.000
_cell.length_b   1.000
_cell.length_c   1.000
_cell.angle_alpha   90.00
_cell.angle_beta   90.00
_cell.angle_gamma   90.00
#
_symmetry.space_group_name_H-M   'P 1'
#
loop_
_entity.id
_entity.type
_entity.pdbx_description
1 polymer ?
#
loop_
_entity_poly.entity_id
_entity_poly.type
_entity_poly.pdbx_seq_one_letter_code
_entity_poly.pdbx_strand_id
1 'polypeptide(L)'
;MEDAREEKPVMGFSERLTLGITRILESLPGVLDVRFAEREPAEKRCLLSWEQKNSCVLPEDLRDFYLTTDGFTLTWNAKLENEPVPVGCMVINSVARLRLLAQSNIYSLPSAPTLADLDFEDAFEGSEGHEEPHFDSRSRIFELDSCGGNGRVCLVYKNCTPGDVAQQSEIWFMDRSLYWHFLTSSFTAYYRLMITHLGLPEWQYTFTPYGPSPQAKQWASLYQPLTFHGDPHLDPVGEPFLNKLDPARAFRGKAKPAAPKKKQPAQAPASGGAAAKGQGATGRQSVNKR
;
A
#
# COMPACT_ATOMS: atom_id res chain seq x y z
N MET A 1 -1.15 -48.71 -9.45
CA MET A 1 -0.43 -48.27 -8.24
C MET A 1 0.53 -47.21 -8.74
N GLU A 2 -0.04 -46.03 -8.99
CA GLU A 2 0.60 -44.93 -9.71
C GLU A 2 1.21 -43.95 -8.71
N ASP A 3 2.32 -43.35 -9.13
CA ASP A 3 3.28 -42.60 -8.35
C ASP A 3 2.69 -41.55 -7.40
N ALA A 4 2.93 -41.76 -6.11
CA ALA A 4 2.71 -40.78 -5.04
C ALA A 4 4.03 -40.49 -4.31
N ARG A 5 5.12 -40.28 -5.07
CA ARG A 5 6.46 -40.02 -4.52
C ARG A 5 7.18 -38.96 -5.33
N GLU A 6 6.91 -37.67 -5.02
CA GLU A 6 7.91 -36.58 -4.95
C GLU A 6 7.32 -35.17 -4.66
N GLU A 7 6.02 -35.00 -4.41
CA GLU A 7 5.47 -33.66 -4.10
C GLU A 7 5.78 -33.11 -2.69
N LYS A 8 6.16 -33.97 -1.74
CA LYS A 8 6.31 -33.59 -0.32
C LYS A 8 7.52 -32.70 0.03
N PRO A 9 8.74 -32.89 -0.51
CA PRO A 9 9.87 -32.02 -0.17
C PRO A 9 9.72 -30.60 -0.77
N VAL A 10 9.12 -30.51 -1.96
CA VAL A 10 8.93 -29.26 -2.71
C VAL A 10 7.91 -28.34 -2.01
N MET A 11 6.80 -28.90 -1.53
CA MET A 11 5.79 -28.15 -0.76
C MET A 11 6.39 -27.53 0.52
N GLY A 12 7.24 -28.27 1.23
CA GLY A 12 7.91 -27.77 2.44
C GLY A 12 9.01 -26.73 2.17
N PHE A 13 9.63 -26.73 0.99
CA PHE A 13 10.58 -25.70 0.59
C PHE A 13 9.88 -24.37 0.32
N SER A 14 8.86 -24.37 -0.56
CA SER A 14 8.06 -23.18 -0.88
C SER A 14 7.47 -22.53 0.38
N GLU A 15 6.90 -23.34 1.28
CA GLU A 15 6.34 -22.83 2.54
C GLU A 15 7.35 -22.15 3.44
N ARG A 16 8.58 -22.67 3.53
CA ARG A 16 9.65 -22.05 4.34
C ARG A 16 10.14 -20.75 3.70
N LEU A 17 10.33 -20.76 2.38
CA LEU A 17 10.79 -19.59 1.64
C LEU A 17 9.75 -18.46 1.73
N THR A 18 8.47 -18.78 1.50
CA THR A 18 7.38 -17.80 1.51
C THR A 18 6.84 -17.53 2.91
N LEU A 19 7.46 -18.07 3.97
CA LEU A 19 7.04 -17.96 5.37
C LEU A 19 5.56 -18.34 5.59
N GLY A 20 5.06 -19.31 4.84
CA GLY A 20 3.68 -19.79 4.90
C GLY A 20 2.63 -18.87 4.26
N ILE A 21 3.03 -17.77 3.61
CA ILE A 21 2.08 -16.79 3.06
C ILE A 21 1.17 -17.37 1.97
N THR A 22 1.62 -18.37 1.22
CA THR A 22 0.82 -19.09 0.22
C THR A 22 -0.42 -19.71 0.86
N ARG A 23 -0.24 -20.45 1.96
CA ARG A 23 -1.35 -21.05 2.73
C ARG A 23 -2.27 -19.98 3.33
N ILE A 24 -1.71 -18.87 3.80
CA ILE A 24 -2.51 -17.77 4.34
C ILE A 24 -3.40 -17.22 3.22
N LEU A 25 -2.84 -16.88 2.05
CA LEU A 25 -3.57 -16.37 0.90
C LEU A 25 -4.66 -17.35 0.42
N GLU A 26 -4.34 -18.64 0.31
CA GLU A 26 -5.30 -19.68 -0.09
C GLU A 26 -6.47 -19.84 0.90
N SER A 27 -6.25 -19.52 2.17
CA SER A 27 -7.31 -19.56 3.19
C SER A 27 -8.26 -18.37 3.13
N LEU A 28 -7.91 -17.31 2.38
CA LEU A 28 -8.70 -16.08 2.35
C LEU A 28 -9.92 -16.20 1.43
N PRO A 29 -11.10 -15.78 1.90
CA PRO A 29 -12.29 -15.78 1.07
C PRO A 29 -12.10 -14.83 -0.12
N GLY A 30 -12.33 -15.36 -1.33
CA GLY A 30 -12.23 -14.58 -2.56
C GLY A 30 -10.81 -14.42 -3.09
N VAL A 31 -9.78 -15.00 -2.48
CA VAL A 31 -8.47 -15.14 -3.13
C VAL A 31 -8.48 -16.34 -4.07
N LEU A 32 -7.90 -16.17 -5.25
CA LEU A 32 -7.83 -17.14 -6.34
C LEU A 32 -6.40 -17.16 -6.91
N ASP A 33 -6.06 -18.23 -7.64
CA ASP A 33 -4.82 -18.34 -8.43
C ASP A 33 -3.54 -17.94 -7.67
N VAL A 34 -3.36 -18.42 -6.43
CA VAL A 34 -2.10 -18.26 -5.72
C VAL A 34 -1.03 -19.08 -6.46
N ARG A 35 -0.04 -18.41 -7.03
CA ARG A 35 1.01 -19.03 -7.85
C ARG A 35 2.37 -18.59 -7.35
N PHE A 36 3.15 -19.56 -6.91
CA PHE A 36 4.56 -19.39 -6.62
C PHE A 36 5.38 -19.99 -7.77
N ALA A 37 6.23 -19.18 -8.40
CA ALA A 37 7.12 -19.66 -9.45
C ALA A 37 8.44 -20.13 -8.83
N GLU A 38 8.58 -21.45 -8.71
CA GLU A 38 9.82 -22.07 -8.26
C GLU A 38 10.96 -21.82 -9.25
N ARG A 39 12.15 -21.60 -8.71
CA ARG A 39 13.36 -21.30 -9.48
C ARG A 39 14.54 -22.04 -8.88
N GLU A 40 15.44 -22.46 -9.76
CA GLU A 40 16.71 -23.07 -9.36
C GLU A 40 17.58 -22.04 -8.62
N PRO A 41 18.42 -22.49 -7.67
CA PRO A 41 19.46 -21.66 -7.06
C PRO A 41 20.42 -21.05 -8.10
N ALA A 42 20.93 -19.87 -7.79
CA ALA A 42 21.99 -19.25 -8.58
C ALA A 42 23.32 -19.99 -8.38
N GLU A 43 24.08 -20.18 -9.46
CA GLU A 43 25.44 -20.70 -9.35
C GLU A 43 26.35 -19.69 -8.65
N LYS A 44 27.20 -20.17 -7.73
CA LYS A 44 28.22 -19.34 -7.05
C LYS A 44 29.08 -18.55 -8.04
N ARG A 45 29.42 -19.13 -9.20
CA ARG A 45 30.21 -18.45 -10.23
C ARG A 45 29.47 -17.25 -10.82
N CYS A 46 28.15 -17.33 -10.96
CA CYS A 46 27.33 -16.25 -11.50
C CYS A 46 27.29 -15.08 -10.53
N LEU A 47 27.19 -15.35 -9.22
CA LEU A 47 27.29 -14.33 -8.18
C LEU A 47 28.66 -13.64 -8.21
N LEU A 48 29.75 -14.41 -8.19
CA LEU A 48 31.11 -13.86 -8.27
C LEU A 48 31.34 -13.05 -9.56
N SER A 49 30.82 -13.52 -10.68
CA SER A 49 30.91 -12.81 -11.97
C SER A 49 30.13 -11.49 -11.93
N TRP A 50 28.96 -11.48 -11.30
CA TRP A 50 28.16 -10.27 -11.10
C TRP A 50 28.89 -9.27 -10.20
N GLU A 51 29.46 -9.73 -9.09
CA GLU A 51 30.21 -8.90 -8.14
C GLU A 51 31.45 -8.28 -8.80
N GLN A 52 32.22 -9.10 -9.52
CA GLN A 52 33.40 -8.62 -10.26
C GLN A 52 33.02 -7.61 -11.35
N LYS A 53 31.98 -7.91 -12.13
CA LYS A 53 31.51 -7.03 -13.22
C LYS A 53 31.06 -5.66 -12.70
N ASN A 54 30.36 -5.65 -11.58
CA ASN A 54 29.79 -4.42 -11.02
C ASN A 54 30.69 -3.77 -9.96
N SER A 55 31.83 -4.41 -9.64
CA SER A 55 32.76 -4.00 -8.58
C SER A 55 32.06 -3.78 -7.23
N CYS A 56 31.05 -4.58 -6.92
CA CYS A 56 30.30 -4.53 -5.66
C CYS A 56 30.27 -5.91 -5.01
N VAL A 57 30.16 -5.98 -3.69
CA VAL A 57 29.92 -7.22 -2.95
C VAL A 57 28.44 -7.32 -2.63
N LEU A 58 27.78 -8.42 -2.99
CA LEU A 58 26.39 -8.67 -2.59
C LEU A 58 26.31 -8.73 -1.06
N PRO A 59 25.28 -8.12 -0.43
CA PRO A 59 25.06 -8.31 0.99
C PRO A 59 24.81 -9.80 1.28
N GLU A 60 25.28 -10.27 2.42
CA GLU A 60 25.30 -11.69 2.78
C GLU A 60 23.92 -12.34 2.67
N ASP A 61 22.90 -11.66 3.17
CA ASP A 61 21.53 -12.16 3.15
C ASP A 61 20.91 -12.26 1.74
N LEU A 62 21.21 -11.32 0.83
CA LEU A 62 20.82 -11.42 -0.57
C LEU A 62 21.60 -12.51 -1.31
N ARG A 63 22.89 -12.67 -0.99
CA ARG A 63 23.71 -13.76 -1.55
C ARG A 63 23.13 -15.12 -1.16
N ASP A 64 22.83 -15.32 0.12
CA ASP A 64 22.25 -16.56 0.64
C ASP A 64 20.87 -16.83 0.05
N PHE A 65 20.07 -15.78 -0.14
CA PHE A 65 18.81 -15.88 -0.86
C PHE A 65 19.01 -16.39 -2.29
N TYR A 66 19.94 -15.82 -3.06
CA TYR A 66 20.21 -16.29 -4.42
C TYR A 66 20.79 -17.69 -4.48
N LEU A 67 21.59 -18.09 -3.49
CA LEU A 67 22.05 -19.48 -3.32
C LEU A 67 20.93 -20.45 -2.92
N THR A 68 19.76 -19.93 -2.56
CA THR A 68 18.55 -20.70 -2.27
C THR A 68 17.58 -20.69 -3.46
N THR A 69 17.43 -19.56 -4.18
CA THR A 69 16.54 -19.37 -5.33
C THR A 69 17.00 -18.20 -6.19
N ASP A 70 17.17 -18.35 -7.52
CA ASP A 70 17.58 -17.26 -8.41
C ASP A 70 16.41 -16.32 -8.77
N GLY A 71 16.03 -15.50 -7.80
CA GLY A 71 14.87 -14.61 -7.84
C GLY A 71 13.63 -15.25 -7.22
N PHE A 72 12.54 -14.49 -7.21
CA PHE A 72 11.28 -14.88 -6.58
C PHE A 72 10.10 -14.26 -7.30
N THR A 73 9.03 -15.02 -7.46
CA THR A 73 7.77 -14.49 -8.01
C THR A 73 6.61 -15.22 -7.35
N LEU A 74 5.77 -14.47 -6.64
CA LEU A 74 4.51 -14.96 -6.08
C LEU A 74 3.40 -14.00 -6.52
N THR A 75 2.37 -14.53 -7.18
CA THR A 75 1.22 -13.76 -7.63
C THR A 75 -0.08 -14.36 -7.12
N TRP A 76 -1.10 -13.53 -6.91
CA TRP A 76 -2.43 -14.00 -6.56
C TRP A 76 -3.51 -13.04 -7.06
N ASN A 77 -4.71 -13.60 -7.28
CA ASN A 77 -5.87 -12.89 -7.80
C ASN A 77 -6.93 -12.73 -6.71
N ALA A 78 -7.74 -11.68 -6.81
CA ALA A 78 -8.97 -11.52 -6.04
C ALA A 78 -10.19 -11.78 -6.92
N LYS A 79 -11.23 -12.38 -6.36
CA LYS A 79 -12.52 -12.61 -7.00
C LYS A 79 -13.37 -11.36 -6.89
N LEU A 80 -13.60 -10.67 -8.02
CA LEU A 80 -14.50 -9.52 -8.10
C LEU A 80 -15.60 -9.81 -9.13
N GLU A 81 -16.86 -9.77 -8.73
CA GLU A 81 -18.03 -9.92 -9.64
C GLU A 81 -17.97 -11.15 -10.57
N ASN A 82 -17.33 -12.24 -10.11
CA ASN A 82 -17.03 -13.50 -10.80
C ASN A 82 -15.82 -13.53 -11.75
N GLU A 83 -15.08 -12.44 -11.90
CA GLU A 83 -13.83 -12.43 -12.65
C GLU A 83 -12.62 -12.44 -11.71
N PRO A 84 -11.54 -13.19 -12.05
CA PRO A 84 -10.28 -13.10 -11.33
C PRO A 84 -9.56 -11.81 -11.72
N VAL A 85 -9.32 -10.95 -10.74
CA VAL A 85 -8.56 -9.70 -10.89
C VAL A 85 -7.17 -9.90 -10.30
N PRO A 86 -6.06 -9.66 -11.04
CA PRO A 86 -4.72 -9.72 -10.47
C PRO A 86 -4.54 -8.60 -9.45
N VAL A 87 -4.19 -8.96 -8.22
CA VAL A 87 -4.05 -8.01 -7.11
C VAL A 87 -2.65 -8.06 -6.53
N GLY A 88 -2.21 -9.23 -6.07
CA GLY A 88 -0.92 -9.35 -5.41
C GLY A 88 0.19 -9.78 -6.35
N CYS A 89 1.33 -9.10 -6.26
CA CYS A 89 2.54 -9.42 -6.99
C CYS A 89 3.76 -9.15 -6.11
N MET A 90 4.49 -10.21 -5.78
CA MET A 90 5.77 -10.16 -5.07
C MET A 90 6.86 -10.61 -6.02
N VAL A 91 7.86 -9.77 -6.26
CA VAL A 91 8.93 -10.06 -7.20
C VAL A 91 10.28 -9.68 -6.61
N ILE A 92 11.26 -10.59 -6.76
CA ILE A 92 12.69 -10.29 -6.66
C ILE A 92 13.32 -10.76 -7.96
N ASN A 93 13.99 -9.86 -8.68
CA ASN A 93 14.69 -10.18 -9.92
C ASN A 93 15.79 -11.23 -9.69
N SER A 94 16.03 -12.06 -10.70
CA SER A 94 17.20 -12.94 -10.72
C SER A 94 18.50 -12.14 -10.82
N VAL A 95 19.63 -12.76 -10.48
CA VAL A 95 20.96 -12.13 -10.55
C VAL A 95 21.27 -11.63 -11.96
N ALA A 96 20.86 -12.37 -12.99
CA ALA A 96 21.03 -11.96 -14.39
C ALA A 96 20.19 -10.71 -14.77
N ARG A 97 19.10 -10.47 -14.04
CA ARG A 97 18.21 -9.31 -14.20
C ARG A 97 18.52 -8.17 -13.23
N LEU A 98 19.39 -8.38 -12.25
CA LEU A 98 19.88 -7.36 -11.32
C LEU A 98 20.85 -6.41 -12.06
N ARG A 99 20.29 -5.49 -12.84
CA ARG A 99 21.01 -4.58 -13.73
C ARG A 99 21.19 -3.21 -13.09
N LEU A 100 22.32 -2.58 -13.41
CA LEU A 100 22.61 -1.21 -13.02
C LEU A 100 21.64 -0.24 -13.72
N LEU A 101 20.95 0.61 -12.96
CA LEU A 101 19.97 1.56 -13.50
C LEU A 101 20.61 2.69 -14.32
N ALA A 102 21.87 3.04 -14.03
CA ALA A 102 22.54 4.22 -14.58
C ALA A 102 23.28 4.02 -15.93
N GLN A 103 23.22 2.84 -16.57
CA GLN A 103 24.09 2.55 -17.74
C GLN A 103 23.38 1.85 -18.90
N SER A 104 22.31 2.45 -19.44
CA SER A 104 21.84 2.05 -20.78
C SER A 104 22.62 2.81 -21.87
N ASN A 105 23.89 2.42 -22.05
CA ASN A 105 24.86 3.10 -22.93
C ASN A 105 24.89 2.60 -24.38
N ILE A 106 23.83 1.94 -24.88
CA ILE A 106 23.91 1.32 -26.22
C ILE A 106 23.77 2.37 -27.35
N TYR A 107 23.17 3.53 -27.05
CA TYR A 107 22.91 4.58 -28.05
C TYR A 107 23.27 6.01 -27.57
N SER A 108 24.03 6.14 -26.48
CA SER A 108 24.35 7.45 -25.91
C SER A 108 25.34 8.19 -26.81
N LEU A 109 24.91 9.32 -27.38
CA LEU A 109 25.83 10.24 -28.03
C LEU A 109 26.82 10.81 -26.99
N PRO A 110 28.04 11.19 -27.40
CA PRO A 110 28.89 12.03 -26.56
C PRO A 110 28.07 13.25 -26.10
N SER A 111 27.95 13.46 -24.79
CA SER A 111 27.15 14.55 -24.18
C SER A 111 25.61 14.41 -24.25
N ALA A 112 25.07 13.21 -24.47
CA ALA A 112 23.62 13.00 -24.28
C ALA A 112 23.25 13.17 -22.80
N PRO A 113 22.09 13.79 -22.49
CA PRO A 113 21.61 13.89 -21.12
C PRO A 113 21.36 12.49 -20.54
N THR A 114 21.69 12.34 -19.26
CA THR A 114 21.66 11.12 -18.46
C THR A 114 20.85 11.35 -17.18
N LEU A 115 20.57 10.28 -16.43
CA LEU A 115 19.93 10.43 -15.11
C LEU A 115 20.77 11.25 -14.13
N ALA A 116 22.10 11.27 -14.29
CA ALA A 116 22.98 12.09 -13.45
C ALA A 116 22.75 13.60 -13.65
N ASP A 117 22.17 14.03 -14.78
CA ASP A 117 21.83 15.45 -15.00
C ASP A 117 20.56 15.88 -14.24
N LEU A 118 19.85 14.93 -13.61
CA LEU A 118 18.68 15.20 -12.77
C LEU A 118 19.03 15.35 -11.29
N ASP A 119 20.27 15.01 -10.89
CA ASP A 119 20.75 15.23 -9.53
C ASP A 119 21.03 16.73 -9.35
N PHE A 120 20.06 17.47 -8.80
CA PHE A 120 20.23 18.87 -8.44
C PHE A 120 20.90 18.96 -7.06
N GLU A 121 22.01 19.71 -6.92
CA GLU A 121 22.62 20.04 -5.62
C GLU A 121 21.79 21.05 -4.81
N ASP A 122 20.47 20.91 -4.78
CA ASP A 122 19.63 21.61 -3.80
C ASP A 122 19.48 20.70 -2.58
N ALA A 123 20.61 20.32 -1.99
CA ALA A 123 20.62 19.80 -0.63
C ALA A 123 20.16 20.95 0.27
N PHE A 124 18.88 20.92 0.66
CA PHE A 124 18.43 21.68 1.82
C PHE A 124 19.19 21.08 3.01
N GLU A 125 20.37 21.63 3.32
CA GLU A 125 21.19 21.28 4.48
C GLU A 125 20.32 21.39 5.74
N GLY A 126 19.75 20.28 6.20
CA GLY A 126 18.85 20.29 7.35
C GLY A 126 17.87 19.13 7.51
N SER A 127 17.73 18.20 6.55
CA SER A 127 16.93 17.00 6.81
C SER A 127 17.71 16.01 7.67
N GLU A 128 17.29 15.80 8.92
CA GLU A 128 17.79 14.75 9.83
C GLU A 128 17.42 13.33 9.33
N GLY A 129 17.87 12.94 8.14
CA GLY A 129 17.48 11.72 7.44
C GLY A 129 18.64 10.99 6.77
N HIS A 130 18.33 9.86 6.13
CA HIS A 130 19.29 9.11 5.32
C HIS A 130 19.68 9.94 4.08
N GLU A 131 20.98 10.09 3.83
CA GLU A 131 21.49 10.70 2.60
C GLU A 131 20.97 9.94 1.38
N GLU A 132 20.33 10.67 0.47
CA GLU A 132 19.69 10.11 -0.73
C GLU A 132 20.74 9.56 -1.71
N PRO A 133 20.43 8.44 -2.39
CA PRO A 133 21.24 7.95 -3.49
C PRO A 133 21.34 8.97 -4.63
N HIS A 134 22.48 8.97 -5.31
CA HIS A 134 22.72 9.79 -6.49
C HIS A 134 22.78 8.91 -7.75
N PHE A 135 22.35 9.42 -8.91
CA PHE A 135 22.42 8.70 -10.18
C PHE A 135 23.81 8.72 -10.82
N ASP A 136 24.74 9.50 -10.27
CA ASP A 136 26.12 9.59 -10.71
C ASP A 136 27.04 8.48 -10.14
N SER A 137 28.36 8.63 -10.33
CA SER A 137 29.35 7.65 -9.88
C SER A 137 29.44 7.45 -8.36
N ARG A 138 28.82 8.33 -7.56
CA ARG A 138 28.77 8.21 -6.09
C ARG A 138 27.86 7.07 -5.64
N SER A 139 26.95 6.59 -6.49
CA SER A 139 26.14 5.42 -6.15
C SER A 139 26.12 4.36 -7.24
N ARG A 140 25.92 3.12 -6.82
CA ARG A 140 25.67 1.99 -7.72
C ARG A 140 24.33 1.38 -7.36
N ILE A 141 23.40 1.46 -8.31
CA ILE A 141 21.98 1.23 -8.07
C ILE A 141 21.50 0.07 -8.94
N PHE A 142 21.04 -1.01 -8.32
CA PHE A 142 20.58 -2.21 -9.02
C PHE A 142 19.10 -2.48 -8.78
N GLU A 143 18.34 -2.71 -9.84
CA GLU A 143 16.90 -2.96 -9.73
C GLU A 143 16.60 -4.37 -9.20
N LEU A 144 16.01 -4.45 -8.01
CA LEU A 144 15.47 -5.68 -7.43
C LEU A 144 14.05 -5.97 -7.93
N ASP A 145 13.21 -4.94 -8.06
CA ASP A 145 11.85 -5.05 -8.55
C ASP A 145 11.44 -3.79 -9.31
N SER A 146 10.66 -3.98 -10.38
CA SER A 146 10.04 -2.93 -11.19
C SER A 146 8.66 -2.50 -10.69
N CYS A 147 8.14 -3.15 -9.63
CA CYS A 147 6.89 -2.82 -8.93
C CYS A 147 5.69 -2.60 -9.87
N GLY A 148 5.60 -3.39 -10.94
CA GLY A 148 4.53 -3.27 -11.94
C GLY A 148 4.54 -1.95 -12.73
N GLY A 149 5.66 -1.22 -12.76
CA GLY A 149 5.80 0.08 -13.41
C GLY A 149 5.45 1.28 -12.52
N ASN A 150 5.06 1.06 -11.27
CA ASN A 150 4.74 2.13 -10.33
C ASN A 150 5.97 2.70 -9.60
N GLY A 151 7.17 2.23 -9.90
CA GLY A 151 8.42 2.66 -9.27
C GLY A 151 9.44 1.55 -9.40
N ARG A 152 10.51 1.61 -8.61
CA ARG A 152 11.52 0.54 -8.56
C ARG A 152 12.03 0.36 -7.15
N VAL A 153 12.12 -0.87 -6.68
CA VAL A 153 12.92 -1.18 -5.50
C VAL A 153 14.34 -1.49 -5.93
N CYS A 154 15.29 -0.82 -5.30
CA CYS A 154 16.69 -0.82 -5.69
C CYS A 154 17.58 -1.27 -4.53
N LEU A 155 18.57 -2.10 -4.85
CA LEU A 155 19.76 -2.31 -4.04
C LEU A 155 20.74 -1.18 -4.33
N VAL A 156 21.07 -0.38 -3.33
CA VAL A 156 21.87 0.82 -3.48
C VAL A 156 23.15 0.72 -2.67
N TYR A 157 24.28 0.91 -3.35
CA TYR A 157 25.56 1.19 -2.70
C TYR A 157 25.83 2.69 -2.82
N LYS A 158 25.95 3.38 -1.69
CA LYS A 158 26.24 4.83 -1.63
C LYS A 158 27.73 5.06 -1.41
N ASN A 159 28.18 6.31 -1.54
CA ASN A 159 29.56 6.73 -1.26
C ASN A 159 30.61 5.90 -2.01
N CYS A 160 30.29 5.53 -3.26
CA CYS A 160 31.17 4.76 -4.11
C CYS A 160 32.30 5.63 -4.65
N THR A 161 33.52 5.13 -4.52
CA THR A 161 34.73 5.72 -5.10
C THR A 161 35.17 4.92 -6.34
N PRO A 162 35.64 5.59 -7.41
CA PRO A 162 36.16 4.89 -8.59
C PRO A 162 37.35 4.01 -8.24
N GLY A 163 37.31 2.73 -8.65
CA GLY A 163 38.36 1.75 -8.39
C GLY A 163 38.16 0.93 -7.11
N ASP A 164 37.30 1.37 -6.19
CA ASP A 164 37.00 0.62 -4.98
C ASP A 164 35.80 -0.32 -5.14
N VAL A 165 35.86 -1.40 -4.37
CA VAL A 165 34.77 -2.38 -4.30
C VAL A 165 33.76 -1.94 -3.25
N ALA A 166 32.54 -1.64 -3.67
CA ALA A 166 31.48 -1.22 -2.76
C ALA A 166 30.95 -2.41 -1.96
N GLN A 167 30.85 -2.27 -0.63
CA GLN A 167 30.46 -3.38 0.25
C GLN A 167 29.17 -3.16 1.02
N GLN A 168 28.86 -1.91 1.36
CA GLN A 168 27.66 -1.57 2.13
C GLN A 168 26.53 -1.18 1.19
N SER A 169 25.41 -1.87 1.34
CA SER A 169 24.21 -1.65 0.54
C SER A 169 22.97 -1.46 1.39
N GLU A 170 22.05 -0.65 0.91
CA GLU A 170 20.73 -0.41 1.48
C GLU A 170 19.64 -0.72 0.45
N ILE A 171 18.39 -0.82 0.89
CA ILE A 171 17.22 -1.01 0.03
C ILE A 171 16.39 0.28 -0.01
N TRP A 172 16.23 0.81 -1.20
CA TRP A 172 15.52 2.07 -1.45
C TRP A 172 14.39 1.86 -2.46
N PHE A 173 13.31 2.60 -2.30
CA PHE A 173 12.25 2.73 -3.29
C PHE A 173 12.43 4.02 -4.07
N MET A 174 12.49 3.92 -5.39
CA MET A 174 12.46 5.05 -6.31
C MET A 174 11.06 5.15 -6.91
N ASP A 175 10.41 6.29 -6.71
CA ASP A 175 9.07 6.52 -7.26
C ASP A 175 9.13 6.86 -8.77
N ARG A 176 7.97 7.14 -9.38
CA ARG A 176 7.89 7.54 -10.80
C ARG A 176 8.43 8.95 -11.07
N SER A 177 8.57 9.77 -10.03
CA SER A 177 9.12 11.12 -10.09
C SER A 177 10.63 11.13 -9.82
N LEU A 178 11.25 9.95 -9.64
CA LEU A 178 12.65 9.74 -9.30
C LEU A 178 13.05 10.21 -7.90
N TYR A 179 12.09 10.38 -6.99
CA TYR A 179 12.37 10.61 -5.57
C TYR A 179 12.76 9.31 -4.88
N TRP A 180 13.72 9.43 -3.97
CA TRP A 180 14.23 8.33 -3.17
C TRP A 180 13.51 8.23 -1.83
N HIS A 181 13.08 7.02 -1.50
CA HIS A 181 12.43 6.71 -0.24
C HIS A 181 13.15 5.53 0.40
N PHE A 182 13.72 5.73 1.57
CA PHE A 182 14.39 4.66 2.29
C PHE A 182 13.37 3.60 2.72
N LEU A 183 13.66 2.31 2.45
CA LEU A 183 12.83 1.21 2.94
C LEU A 183 13.50 0.52 4.11
N THR A 184 14.68 -0.08 3.88
CA THR A 184 15.36 -0.90 4.89
C THR A 184 16.88 -0.92 4.67
N SER A 185 17.63 -1.20 5.73
CA SER A 185 19.09 -1.36 5.67
C SER A 185 19.56 -2.75 5.23
N SER A 186 18.66 -3.75 5.18
CA SER A 186 18.98 -5.12 4.75
C SER A 186 17.94 -5.69 3.81
N PHE A 187 18.37 -6.66 2.99
CA PHE A 187 17.48 -7.38 2.08
C PHE A 187 16.45 -8.21 2.85
N THR A 188 16.86 -8.86 3.94
CA THR A 188 15.95 -9.68 4.77
C THR A 188 14.81 -8.85 5.34
N ALA A 189 15.08 -7.63 5.79
CA ALA A 189 14.05 -6.72 6.28
C ALA A 189 13.08 -6.32 5.16
N TYR A 190 13.61 -5.99 3.97
CA TYR A 190 12.78 -5.70 2.80
C TYR A 190 11.92 -6.90 2.37
N TYR A 191 12.49 -8.10 2.33
CA TYR A 191 11.78 -9.33 1.99
C TYR A 191 10.61 -9.57 2.94
N ARG A 192 10.81 -9.34 4.25
CA ARG A 192 9.73 -9.41 5.23
C ARG A 192 8.65 -8.35 4.98
N LEU A 193 9.03 -7.11 4.69
CA LEU A 193 8.09 -6.05 4.31
C LEU A 193 7.20 -6.48 3.12
N MET A 194 7.82 -7.01 2.06
CA MET A 194 7.10 -7.49 0.86
C MET A 194 6.07 -8.59 1.21
N ILE A 195 6.48 -9.58 2.02
CA ILE A 195 5.59 -10.66 2.48
C ILE A 195 4.47 -10.12 3.36
N THR A 196 4.79 -9.23 4.31
CA THR A 196 3.82 -8.62 5.24
C THR A 196 2.76 -7.80 4.52
N HIS A 197 3.10 -7.16 3.39
CA HIS A 197 2.15 -6.41 2.56
C HIS A 197 1.44 -7.27 1.50
N LEU A 198 1.63 -8.59 1.51
CA LEU A 198 1.00 -9.53 0.58
C LEU A 198 1.27 -9.23 -0.91
N GLY A 199 2.28 -8.42 -1.23
CA GLY A 199 2.52 -7.93 -2.58
C GLY A 199 1.38 -7.08 -3.14
N LEU A 200 0.57 -6.45 -2.28
CA LEU A 200 -0.57 -5.61 -2.70
C LEU A 200 -0.13 -4.45 -3.60
N PRO A 201 -1.02 -3.93 -4.47
CA PRO A 201 -0.67 -2.83 -5.35
C PRO A 201 -0.14 -1.63 -4.56
N GLU A 202 0.97 -1.06 -5.03
CA GLU A 202 1.58 0.17 -4.49
C GLU A 202 1.91 0.12 -2.98
N TRP A 203 2.11 -1.06 -2.39
CA TRP A 203 2.38 -1.14 -0.94
C TRP A 203 3.65 -0.38 -0.52
N GLN A 204 4.63 -0.22 -1.41
CA GLN A 204 5.85 0.56 -1.18
C GLN A 204 5.54 2.05 -1.00
N TYR A 205 4.46 2.56 -1.60
CA TYR A 205 4.04 3.95 -1.45
C TYR A 205 3.61 4.28 -0.02
N THR A 206 3.39 3.30 0.86
CA THR A 206 3.13 3.55 2.29
C THR A 206 4.32 4.21 3.01
N PHE A 207 5.52 4.11 2.44
CA PHE A 207 6.75 4.74 2.95
C PHE A 207 7.04 6.09 2.30
N THR A 208 6.07 6.67 1.59
CA THR A 208 6.20 7.95 0.89
C THR A 208 5.23 8.98 1.47
N PRO A 209 5.53 10.30 1.40
CA PRO A 209 4.65 11.34 1.95
C PRO A 209 3.24 11.39 1.34
N TYR A 210 3.08 10.93 0.09
CA TYR A 210 1.79 10.97 -0.62
C TYR A 210 0.96 9.69 -0.44
N GLY A 211 1.58 8.57 -0.07
CA GLY A 211 0.89 7.30 0.15
C GLY A 211 0.40 6.62 -1.14
N PRO A 212 -0.22 5.44 -1.01
CA PRO A 212 -0.79 4.71 -2.16
C PRO A 212 -2.05 5.40 -2.72
N SER A 213 -2.38 5.07 -3.97
CA SER A 213 -3.60 5.53 -4.64
C SER A 213 -4.88 5.08 -3.92
N PRO A 214 -6.04 5.75 -4.15
CA PRO A 214 -7.30 5.33 -3.55
C PRO A 214 -7.69 3.88 -3.86
N GLN A 215 -7.39 3.40 -5.06
CA GLN A 215 -7.67 2.01 -5.46
C GLN A 215 -6.77 1.02 -4.70
N ALA A 216 -5.48 1.31 -4.59
CA ALA A 216 -4.56 0.50 -3.79
C ALA A 216 -4.96 0.48 -2.31
N LYS A 217 -5.42 1.62 -1.75
CA LYS A 217 -5.95 1.71 -0.39
C LYS A 217 -7.19 0.84 -0.19
N GLN A 218 -8.07 0.73 -1.17
CA GLN A 218 -9.22 -0.18 -1.09
C GLN A 218 -8.78 -1.63 -0.98
N TRP A 219 -7.83 -2.07 -1.81
CA TRP A 219 -7.25 -3.41 -1.71
C TRP A 219 -6.57 -3.62 -0.37
N ALA A 220 -5.75 -2.66 0.08
CA ALA A 220 -5.14 -2.71 1.39
C ALA A 220 -6.19 -2.86 2.49
N SER A 221 -7.25 -2.06 2.52
CA SER A 221 -8.34 -2.17 3.50
C SER A 221 -9.07 -3.50 3.48
N LEU A 222 -9.27 -4.11 2.30
CA LEU A 222 -9.89 -5.44 2.18
C LEU A 222 -9.03 -6.54 2.81
N TYR A 223 -7.71 -6.39 2.75
CA TYR A 223 -6.74 -7.35 3.27
C TYR A 223 -6.01 -6.88 4.55
N GLN A 224 -6.40 -5.72 5.11
CA GLN A 224 -5.75 -5.01 6.21
C GLN A 224 -5.68 -5.76 7.54
N PRO A 225 -6.63 -6.65 7.92
CA PRO A 225 -6.47 -7.48 9.12
C PRO A 225 -5.22 -8.39 9.10
N LEU A 226 -4.52 -8.46 7.96
CA LEU A 226 -3.44 -9.41 7.68
C LEU A 226 -2.08 -8.73 7.46
N THR A 227 -2.05 -7.39 7.33
CA THR A 227 -0.85 -6.59 7.13
C THR A 227 -0.49 -5.82 8.41
N PHE A 228 0.76 -5.87 8.86
CA PHE A 228 1.22 -5.15 10.07
C PHE A 228 0.93 -3.64 9.99
N HIS A 229 0.51 -3.04 11.09
CA HIS A 229 0.30 -1.61 11.22
C HIS A 229 1.63 -0.91 11.51
N GLY A 230 2.24 -0.30 10.49
CA GLY A 230 3.16 0.81 10.75
C GLY A 230 2.31 2.01 11.17
N ASP A 231 2.42 2.41 12.43
CA ASP A 231 1.76 3.62 12.93
C ASP A 231 2.17 4.79 12.02
N PRO A 232 1.26 5.47 11.31
CA PRO A 232 1.61 6.65 10.50
C PRO A 232 1.88 7.88 11.38
N HIS A 233 2.07 7.72 12.69
CA HIS A 233 2.21 8.83 13.62
C HIS A 233 3.67 9.27 13.76
N LEU A 234 4.18 9.89 12.70
CA LEU A 234 5.19 10.95 12.81
C LEU A 234 4.56 12.27 12.36
N ASP A 235 3.51 12.69 13.07
CA ASP A 235 3.10 14.09 13.15
C ASP A 235 2.79 14.41 14.61
N PRO A 236 3.48 15.37 15.26
CA PRO A 236 3.02 15.88 16.54
C PRO A 236 1.85 16.83 16.26
N VAL A 237 0.66 16.46 16.77
CA VAL A 237 -0.55 17.30 16.87
C VAL A 237 -1.42 17.37 15.59
N GLY A 238 -2.42 16.50 15.49
CA GLY A 238 -3.55 16.66 14.56
C GLY A 238 -4.57 15.53 14.68
N GLU A 239 -5.83 15.85 14.97
CA GLU A 239 -6.88 14.91 15.38
C GLU A 239 -7.14 13.70 14.44
N PRO A 240 -7.56 12.54 14.98
CA PRO A 240 -7.92 11.38 14.18
C PRO A 240 -9.14 11.67 13.29
N PHE A 241 -9.05 11.27 12.01
CA PHE A 241 -10.11 11.37 11.02
C PHE A 241 -11.33 10.50 11.39
N LEU A 242 -12.20 11.04 12.24
CA LEU A 242 -13.56 10.52 12.44
C LEU A 242 -14.45 10.97 11.28
N ASN A 243 -15.09 10.01 10.63
CA ASN A 243 -16.05 10.24 9.54
C ASN A 243 -17.30 10.95 10.10
N LYS A 244 -17.35 12.30 10.02
CA LYS A 244 -18.43 13.13 10.60
C LYS A 244 -19.70 13.19 9.73
N LEU A 245 -20.15 12.05 9.20
CA LEU A 245 -21.46 11.97 8.58
C LEU A 245 -22.53 11.76 9.66
N ASP A 246 -23.19 12.85 10.05
CA ASP A 246 -24.36 12.81 10.93
C ASP A 246 -25.61 12.40 10.11
N PRO A 247 -26.18 11.19 10.34
CA PRO A 247 -27.34 10.72 9.60
C PRO A 247 -28.57 11.63 9.76
N ALA A 248 -28.67 12.38 10.88
CA ALA A 248 -29.76 13.32 11.13
C ALA A 248 -29.67 14.60 10.29
N ARG A 249 -28.48 14.90 9.74
CA ARG A 249 -28.23 16.02 8.82
C ARG A 249 -28.28 15.61 7.36
N ALA A 250 -27.93 14.36 7.04
CA ALA A 250 -27.90 13.84 5.68
C ALA A 250 -29.30 13.71 5.03
N PHE A 251 -30.37 13.48 5.82
CA PHE A 251 -31.71 13.18 5.30
C PHE A 251 -32.82 14.14 5.77
N ARG A 252 -32.53 15.43 5.97
CA ARG A 252 -33.58 16.43 6.25
C ARG A 252 -34.38 16.75 4.98
N GLY A 253 -35.47 16.00 4.78
CA GLY A 253 -36.55 16.39 3.87
C GLY A 253 -37.12 17.76 4.24
N LYS A 254 -37.32 18.65 3.24
CA LYS A 254 -37.83 20.01 3.44
C LYS A 254 -39.24 19.99 4.04
N ALA A 255 -39.36 20.22 5.35
CA ALA A 255 -40.64 20.49 5.98
C ALA A 255 -41.04 21.96 5.75
N LYS A 256 -42.26 22.16 5.23
CA LYS A 256 -42.90 23.44 4.89
C LYS A 256 -43.01 24.34 6.14
N PRO A 257 -42.70 25.65 6.08
CA PRO A 257 -42.83 26.53 7.24
C PRO A 257 -44.31 26.83 7.55
N ALA A 258 -44.66 26.81 8.83
CA ALA A 258 -45.98 27.16 9.36
C ALA A 258 -46.10 28.68 9.59
N ALA A 259 -47.30 29.23 9.33
CA ALA A 259 -47.63 30.65 9.39
C ALA A 259 -47.68 31.24 10.82
N PRO A 260 -47.45 32.56 11.01
CA PRO A 260 -47.28 33.18 12.33
C PRO A 260 -48.62 33.43 13.06
N LYS A 261 -48.65 33.17 14.37
CA LYS A 261 -49.79 33.48 15.26
C LYS A 261 -49.67 34.88 15.88
N LYS A 262 -50.75 35.66 15.80
CA LYS A 262 -50.96 37.00 16.39
C LYS A 262 -51.22 36.93 17.91
N LYS A 263 -50.77 37.98 18.62
CA LYS A 263 -50.85 38.21 20.09
C LYS A 263 -52.28 38.23 20.66
N GLN A 264 -52.43 37.73 21.89
CA GLN A 264 -53.62 37.83 22.75
C GLN A 264 -53.82 39.24 23.34
N PRO A 265 -55.06 39.65 23.66
CA PRO A 265 -55.34 40.72 24.60
C PRO A 265 -55.71 40.20 26.01
N ALA A 266 -55.37 41.00 27.02
CA ALA A 266 -55.56 40.75 28.45
C ALA A 266 -57.03 40.90 28.91
N GLN A 267 -57.41 40.19 29.97
CA GLN A 267 -58.65 40.38 30.71
C GLN A 267 -58.39 40.98 32.11
N ALA A 268 -59.30 41.85 32.55
CA ALA A 268 -59.51 42.23 33.95
C ALA A 268 -60.98 41.90 34.33
N PRO A 269 -61.32 41.75 35.62
CA PRO A 269 -62.26 40.74 36.09
C PRO A 269 -63.63 41.30 36.52
N ALA A 270 -64.63 40.42 36.67
CA ALA A 270 -65.39 40.25 37.92
C ALA A 270 -66.61 39.33 37.77
N SER A 271 -66.76 38.49 38.81
CA SER A 271 -68.00 38.02 39.44
C SER A 271 -69.06 37.25 38.63
N GLY A 272 -69.29 36.02 39.08
CA GLY A 272 -70.62 35.67 39.61
C GLY A 272 -71.32 34.48 38.96
N GLY A 273 -71.51 33.43 39.76
CA GLY A 273 -72.82 32.77 39.82
C GLY A 273 -73.01 31.44 39.08
N ALA A 274 -72.83 30.37 39.86
CA ALA A 274 -73.76 29.26 40.06
C ALA A 274 -74.05 28.19 38.97
N ALA A 275 -73.94 26.94 39.45
CA ALA A 275 -74.79 25.75 39.23
C ALA A 275 -74.93 25.20 37.80
N ALA A 276 -74.36 24.03 37.47
CA ALA A 276 -74.70 22.67 37.89
C ALA A 276 -75.84 21.99 37.08
N LYS A 277 -75.48 20.82 36.53
CA LYS A 277 -76.31 19.69 36.06
C LYS A 277 -77.21 19.96 34.84
N GLY A 278 -77.38 19.08 33.87
CA GLY A 278 -77.02 17.68 33.75
C GLY A 278 -78.12 16.96 32.95
N GLN A 279 -77.71 16.11 32.00
CA GLN A 279 -78.44 14.97 31.43
C GLN A 279 -79.74 15.19 30.63
N GLY A 280 -79.96 14.28 29.66
CA GLY A 280 -81.21 14.07 28.93
C GLY A 280 -81.01 14.20 27.41
N ALA A 281 -80.47 13.19 26.74
CA ALA A 281 -81.23 12.11 26.11
C ALA A 281 -81.95 12.51 24.81
N THR A 282 -81.40 11.98 23.71
CA THR A 282 -82.08 11.40 22.54
C THR A 282 -83.19 12.18 21.82
N GLY A 283 -83.01 12.26 20.50
CA GLY A 283 -84.13 12.05 19.59
C GLY A 283 -84.29 13.11 18.52
N ARG A 284 -83.66 12.85 17.38
CA ARG A 284 -83.97 13.42 16.06
C ARG A 284 -85.48 13.61 15.86
N GLN A 285 -85.88 14.77 15.35
CA GLN A 285 -86.38 14.88 13.97
C GLN A 285 -86.57 16.33 13.56
N SER A 286 -86.17 16.60 12.30
CA SER A 286 -86.77 17.51 11.31
C SER A 286 -87.13 18.95 11.69
N VAL A 287 -87.05 19.97 10.83
CA VAL A 287 -86.55 20.23 9.48
C VAL A 287 -86.94 21.70 9.29
N ASN A 288 -86.07 22.47 8.63
CA ASN A 288 -86.35 23.69 7.87
C ASN A 288 -87.29 24.78 8.41
N LYS A 289 -86.71 25.97 8.55
CA LYS A 289 -86.92 27.19 7.74
C LYS A 289 -86.22 28.30 8.54
N ARG A 290 -85.40 29.17 7.97
CA ARG A 290 -85.26 29.68 6.62
C ARG A 290 -83.87 30.32 6.53
#